data_AF-A0AAF0AVH9-F1
#
_entry.id   AF-A0AAF0AVH9-F1
#
_cell.length_a   1.000
_cell.length_b   1.000
_cell.length_c   1.000
_cell.angle_alpha   90.00
_cell.angle_beta   90.00
_cell.angle_gamma   90.00
#
_symmetry.space_group_name_H-M   'P 1'
#
loop_
_entity.id
_entity.type
_entity.pdbx_description
1 polymer ?
#
loop_
_entity_poly.entity_id
_entity_poly.type
_entity_poly.pdbx_seq_one_letter_code
_entity_poly.pdbx_strand_id
1 'polypeptide(L)'
;MSGAAPSREYFNENVTPVLLEGMKVLARDRPENPLQVLGHYLLDASQNQLQRKQPEPMISEPQSQAQSQNMNQISPTSISNSNSNPQYPSTADASQYISPTSVPDTSSGP
;
A
#
# COMPACT_ATOMS: atom_id res chain seq x y z
N MET A 1 -8.64 -4.57 -14.52
CA MET A 1 -8.11 -4.30 -13.17
C MET A 1 -7.23 -3.07 -13.27
N SER A 2 -7.73 -1.89 -12.91
CA SER A 2 -6.88 -0.68 -12.91
C SER A 2 -6.02 -0.71 -11.67
N GLY A 3 -4.78 -1.19 -11.81
CA GLY A 3 -3.79 -1.15 -10.73
C GLY A 3 -3.54 0.28 -10.30
N ALA A 4 -3.54 0.54 -8.99
CA ALA A 4 -3.11 1.82 -8.46
C ALA A 4 -1.70 2.13 -9.02
N ALA A 5 -1.48 3.38 -9.45
CA ALA A 5 -0.19 3.77 -9.97
C ALA A 5 0.86 3.59 -8.85
N PRO A 6 1.98 2.87 -9.10
CA PRO A 6 2.98 2.56 -8.07
C PRO A 6 3.55 3.81 -7.40
N SER A 7 3.61 4.93 -8.13
CA SER A 7 4.00 6.23 -7.57
C SER A 7 3.04 6.71 -6.50
N ARG A 8 1.73 6.56 -6.69
CA ARG A 8 0.71 7.02 -5.74
C ARG A 8 0.77 6.23 -4.44
N GLU A 9 0.94 4.91 -4.55
CA GLU A 9 1.07 4.02 -3.40
C GLU A 9 2.29 4.42 -2.56
N TYR A 10 3.46 4.58 -3.21
CA TYR A 10 4.67 5.04 -2.53
C TYR A 10 4.47 6.39 -1.81
N PHE A 11 3.83 7.36 -2.46
CA PHE A 11 3.57 8.66 -1.81
C PHE A 11 2.62 8.53 -0.62
N ASN A 12 1.53 7.77 -0.77
CA ASN A 12 0.56 7.54 0.30
C ASN A 12 1.17 6.89 1.54
N GLU A 13 2.14 5.99 1.36
CA GLU A 13 2.80 5.29 2.47
C GLU A 13 3.88 6.14 3.15
N ASN A 14 4.65 6.91 2.38
CA ASN A 14 5.88 7.52 2.90
C ASN A 14 5.75 9.00 3.24
N VAL A 15 5.00 9.79 2.46
CA VAL A 15 5.02 11.26 2.58
C VAL A 15 3.66 11.89 2.82
N THR A 16 2.59 11.34 2.25
CA THR A 16 1.25 11.92 2.37
C THR A 16 0.80 12.09 3.83
N PRO A 17 1.00 11.12 4.74
CA PRO A 17 0.52 11.26 6.12
C PRO A 17 1.16 12.45 6.85
N VAL A 18 2.50 12.58 6.76
CA VAL A 18 3.24 13.65 7.42
C VAL A 18 3.02 15.00 6.74
N LEU A 19 2.86 15.02 5.41
CA LEU A 19 2.56 16.24 4.67
C LEU A 19 1.19 16.81 5.07
N LEU A 20 0.17 15.96 5.18
CA LEU A 20 -1.17 16.38 5.60
C LEU A 20 -1.16 16.92 7.03
N GLU A 21 -0.38 16.34 7.94
CA GLU A 21 -0.26 16.86 9.30
C GLU A 21 0.40 18.25 9.34
N GLY A 22 1.50 18.43 8.58
CA GLY A 22 2.13 19.74 8.44
C GLY A 22 1.20 20.78 7.80
N MET A 23 0.37 20.36 6.83
CA MET A 23 -0.63 21.25 6.21
C MET A 23 -1.73 21.70 7.18
N LYS A 24 -2.10 20.88 8.18
CA LYS A 24 -3.04 21.31 9.22
C LYS A 24 -2.47 22.45 10.06
N VAL A 25 -1.19 22.37 10.41
CA VAL A 25 -0.48 23.43 11.15
C VAL A 25 -0.49 24.73 10.35
N LEU A 26 -0.16 24.66 9.04
CA LEU A 26 -0.21 25.84 8.17
C LEU A 26 -1.61 26.44 8.05
N ALA A 27 -2.64 25.60 7.91
CA ALA A 27 -4.02 26.06 7.79
C ALA A 27 -4.50 26.79 9.05
N ARG A 28 -4.06 26.34 10.22
CA ARG A 28 -4.39 26.92 11.53
C ARG A 28 -3.62 28.22 11.77
N ASP A 29 -2.30 28.20 11.62
CA ASP A 29 -1.42 29.25 12.12
C ASP A 29 -1.13 30.33 11.06
N ARG A 30 -1.35 30.02 9.78
CA ARG A 30 -1.14 30.92 8.62
C ARG A 30 0.13 31.77 8.73
N PRO A 31 1.31 31.15 8.90
CA PRO A 31 2.55 31.88 9.07
C PRO A 31 2.90 32.67 7.80
N GLU A 32 3.69 33.74 7.97
CA GLU A 32 4.14 34.62 6.88
C GLU A 32 4.97 33.85 5.83
N ASN A 33 5.76 32.87 6.26
CA ASN A 33 6.62 32.05 5.40
C ASN A 33 6.20 30.56 5.43
N PRO A 34 5.07 30.17 4.81
CA PRO A 34 4.48 28.84 4.96
C PRO A 34 5.37 27.72 4.44
N LEU A 35 6.12 27.95 3.36
CA LEU A 35 7.04 26.96 2.82
C LEU A 35 8.22 26.67 3.76
N GLN A 36 8.76 27.71 4.41
CA GLN A 36 9.84 27.55 5.37
C GLN A 36 9.37 26.77 6.59
N VAL A 37 8.19 27.11 7.13
CA VAL A 37 7.61 26.41 8.29
C VAL A 37 7.33 24.95 7.96
N LEU A 38 6.75 24.66 6.78
CA LEU A 38 6.50 23.29 6.35
C LEU A 38 7.81 22.51 6.14
N GLY A 39 8.83 23.13 5.57
CA GLY A 39 10.15 22.52 5.40
C GLY A 39 10.76 22.08 6.73
N HIS A 40 10.76 22.96 7.74
CA HIS A 40 11.24 22.62 9.08
C HIS A 40 10.40 21.50 9.70
N TYR A 41 9.07 21.60 9.62
CA TYR A 41 8.16 20.58 10.13
C TYR A 41 8.48 19.19 9.55
N LEU A 42 8.71 19.08 8.23
CA LEU A 42 9.02 17.82 7.57
C LEU A 42 10.40 17.27 7.95
N LEU A 43 11.40 18.15 8.13
CA LEU A 43 12.73 17.75 8.58
C LEU A 43 12.69 17.18 10.01
N ASP A 44 12.02 17.87 10.93
CA ASP A 44 11.86 17.43 12.31
C ASP A 44 11.12 16.08 12.37
N ALA A 45 10.03 15.96 11.60
CA ALA A 45 9.27 14.71 11.53
C ALA A 45 10.10 13.55 10.98
N SER A 46 10.93 13.78 9.96
CA SER A 46 11.83 12.77 9.40
C SER A 46 12.87 12.29 10.41
N GLN A 47 13.51 13.21 11.14
CA GLN A 47 14.50 12.87 12.17
C GLN A 47 13.88 12.05 13.31
N ASN A 48 12.67 12.40 13.74
CA ASN A 48 11.95 11.67 14.78
C ASN A 48 11.52 10.27 14.33
N GLN A 49 11.21 10.08 13.04
CA GLN A 49 10.92 8.75 12.48
C GLN A 49 12.14 7.84 12.47
N LEU A 50 13.33 8.36 12.13
CA LEU A 50 14.58 7.60 12.15
C LEU A 50 14.91 7.09 13.56
N GLN A 51 14.64 7.89 14.58
CA GLN A 51 14.83 7.52 15.99
C GLN A 51 13.84 6.45 16.47
N ARG A 52 12.67 6.29 15.82
CA ARG A 52 11.72 5.21 16.17
C ARG A 52 12.02 3.88 15.51
N LYS A 53 12.86 3.85 14.47
CA LYS A 53 13.21 2.62 13.73
C LYS A 53 14.39 1.84 14.33
N GLN A 54 15.02 2.37 15.39
CA GLN A 54 15.98 1.66 16.25
C GLN A 54 15.72 2.12 17.70
N PRO A 55 15.57 1.28 18.74
CA PRO A 55 16.24 -0.01 18.96
C PRO A 55 15.38 -1.14 19.59
N GLU A 56 15.53 -2.40 19.14
CA GLU A 56 15.41 -3.56 20.04
C GLU A 56 16.67 -4.44 19.88
N PRO A 57 17.73 -4.23 20.68
CA PRO A 57 18.60 -5.34 21.04
C PRO A 57 17.74 -6.32 21.83
N MET A 58 17.29 -7.39 21.17
CA MET A 58 16.70 -8.56 21.82
C MET A 58 17.75 -9.19 22.74
N ILE A 59 17.90 -8.66 23.96
CA ILE A 59 18.52 -9.35 25.08
C ILE A 59 17.36 -9.74 26.00
N SER A 60 16.75 -10.87 25.68
CA SER A 60 16.07 -11.69 26.68
C SER A 60 16.24 -13.14 26.22
N GLU A 61 17.42 -13.67 26.49
CA GLU A 61 17.67 -15.11 26.54
C GLU A 61 17.14 -15.60 27.90
N PRO A 62 16.03 -16.34 27.97
CA PRO A 62 15.74 -17.12 29.17
C PRO A 62 16.56 -18.41 29.07
N GLN A 63 17.54 -18.51 29.97
CA GLN A 63 18.39 -19.68 30.14
C GLN A 63 17.54 -20.97 30.31
N SER A 64 17.92 -21.97 29.50
CA SER A 64 17.88 -23.41 29.74
C SER A 64 17.08 -23.94 30.95
N GLN A 65 16.01 -24.69 30.66
CA GLN A 65 15.70 -25.91 31.41
C GLN A 65 15.57 -27.07 30.44
N ALA A 66 16.59 -27.92 30.44
CA ALA A 66 16.55 -29.24 29.84
C ALA A 66 15.69 -30.17 30.71
N GLN A 67 14.71 -30.84 30.09
CA GLN A 67 14.01 -32.07 30.50
C GLN A 67 12.86 -32.26 29.50
N SER A 68 12.53 -33.40 28.91
CA SER A 68 13.07 -34.75 28.78
C SER A 68 12.29 -35.36 27.62
N GLN A 69 12.87 -36.37 26.98
CA GLN A 69 12.34 -37.07 25.81
C GLN A 69 10.89 -37.56 25.99
N ASN A 70 10.04 -37.36 24.98
CA ASN A 70 8.92 -38.25 24.73
C ASN A 70 8.85 -38.56 23.24
N MET A 71 9.56 -39.62 22.89
CA MET A 71 9.42 -40.35 21.64
C MET A 71 8.10 -41.12 21.72
N ASN A 72 7.07 -40.69 20.99
CA ASN A 72 6.05 -41.60 20.49
C ASN A 72 5.46 -41.10 19.17
N GLN A 73 5.71 -41.95 18.18
CA GLN A 73 5.25 -41.93 16.81
C GLN A 73 3.73 -42.08 16.76
N ILE A 74 3.07 -41.49 15.74
CA ILE A 74 2.24 -42.17 14.72
C ILE A 74 1.80 -41.11 13.68
N SER A 75 2.38 -41.24 12.49
CA SER A 75 1.90 -41.02 11.12
C SER A 75 1.21 -39.72 10.64
N PRO A 76 1.50 -39.29 9.38
CA PRO A 76 0.96 -38.08 8.78
C PRO A 76 -0.41 -38.33 8.15
N THR A 77 -1.37 -37.43 8.35
CA THR A 77 -2.48 -37.28 7.40
C THR A 77 -2.36 -35.90 6.76
N SER A 78 -1.81 -35.91 5.55
CA SER A 78 -1.88 -34.80 4.61
C SER A 78 -3.35 -34.54 4.29
N ILE A 79 -3.91 -33.46 4.81
CA ILE A 79 -5.16 -32.90 4.25
C ILE A 79 -4.72 -32.07 3.06
N SER A 80 -4.74 -32.69 1.88
CA SER A 80 -4.66 -32.01 0.59
C SER A 80 -5.88 -31.09 0.46
N ASN A 81 -5.65 -29.79 0.58
CA ASN A 81 -6.65 -28.78 0.24
C ASN A 81 -6.68 -28.63 -1.29
N SER A 82 -7.50 -29.45 -1.95
CA SER A 82 -7.78 -29.32 -3.38
C SER A 82 -8.75 -28.16 -3.60
N ASN A 83 -8.22 -26.94 -3.73
CA ASN A 83 -8.98 -25.83 -4.28
C ASN A 83 -9.08 -26.02 -5.81
N SER A 84 -10.19 -26.61 -6.23
CA SER A 84 -10.63 -26.66 -7.62
C SER A 84 -10.83 -25.24 -8.12
N ASN A 85 -9.89 -24.73 -8.92
CA ASN A 85 -10.08 -23.48 -9.66
C ASN A 85 -11.06 -23.76 -10.82
N PRO A 86 -12.21 -23.07 -10.91
CA PRO A 86 -13.13 -23.28 -12.02
C PRO A 86 -12.52 -22.81 -13.34
N GLN A 87 -12.65 -23.69 -14.32
CA GLN A 87 -12.28 -23.54 -15.73
C GLN A 87 -12.94 -22.28 -16.34
N TYR A 88 -12.14 -21.37 -16.91
CA TYR A 88 -12.69 -20.25 -17.70
C TYR A 88 -13.16 -20.76 -19.06
N PRO A 89 -14.40 -20.47 -19.49
CA PRO A 89 -14.85 -20.81 -20.83
C PRO A 89 -14.09 -19.95 -21.85
N SER A 90 -13.51 -20.63 -22.84
CA SER A 90 -12.95 -20.02 -24.05
C SER A 90 -14.09 -19.42 -24.87
N THR A 91 -14.27 -18.10 -24.82
CA THR A 91 -15.19 -17.40 -25.72
C THR A 91 -14.45 -17.15 -27.03
N ALA A 92 -14.61 -18.11 -27.94
CA ALA A 92 -14.49 -17.86 -29.36
C ALA A 92 -15.45 -16.72 -29.76
N ASP A 93 -14.99 -15.93 -30.72
CA ASP A 93 -15.80 -15.15 -31.64
C ASP A 93 -16.56 -13.94 -31.06
N ALA A 94 -15.89 -12.79 -31.08
CA ALA A 94 -16.53 -11.47 -30.98
C ALA A 94 -15.94 -10.53 -32.04
N SER A 95 -15.79 -11.02 -33.27
CA SER A 95 -15.53 -10.18 -34.45
C SER A 95 -16.84 -9.78 -35.13
N GLN A 96 -17.82 -9.28 -34.38
CA GLN A 96 -19.00 -8.61 -34.92
C GLN A 96 -19.46 -7.51 -33.95
N TYR A 97 -18.75 -6.38 -33.95
CA TYR A 97 -19.37 -5.12 -33.57
C TYR A 97 -19.22 -4.13 -34.71
N ILE A 98 -20.37 -3.79 -35.27
CA ILE A 98 -20.59 -2.97 -36.44
C ILE A 98 -20.80 -1.54 -35.92
N SER A 99 -19.97 -0.58 -36.33
CA SER A 99 -20.28 0.87 -36.26
C SER A 99 -21.43 1.16 -37.25
N PRO A 100 -22.34 2.15 -37.07
CA PRO A 100 -21.99 3.58 -36.89
C PRO A 100 -23.04 4.50 -36.20
N THR A 101 -22.65 5.56 -35.46
CA THR A 101 -23.57 6.71 -35.27
C THR A 101 -22.84 8.06 -35.15
N SER A 102 -23.05 8.86 -36.20
CA SER A 102 -23.10 10.31 -36.37
C SER A 102 -22.55 11.26 -35.29
N VAL A 103 -21.57 12.06 -35.69
CA VAL A 103 -21.20 13.34 -35.08
C VAL A 103 -22.25 14.42 -35.41
N PRO A 104 -22.70 15.27 -34.46
CA PRO A 104 -23.40 16.50 -34.80
C PRO A 104 -22.38 17.59 -35.19
N ASP A 105 -22.54 18.10 -36.40
CA ASP A 105 -21.92 19.31 -36.92
C ASP A 105 -22.48 20.52 -36.17
N THR A 106 -21.62 21.30 -35.50
CA THR A 106 -21.96 22.65 -35.03
C THR A 106 -21.00 23.65 -35.65
N SER A 107 -21.05 23.78 -36.98
CA SER A 107 -20.59 24.97 -37.69
C SER A 107 -21.55 26.13 -37.41
N SER A 108 -21.04 27.15 -36.72
CA SER A 108 -21.75 28.43 -36.50
C SER A 108 -20.78 29.60 -36.64
N GLY A 109 -20.82 30.25 -37.82
CA GLY A 109 -20.51 31.67 -38.08
C GLY A 109 -19.04 32.07 -38.17
N PRO A 110 -18.71 33.22 -38.80
CA PRO A 110 -19.59 34.35 -39.15
C PRO A 110 -20.11 34.39 -40.60
#